data_AF-A0A699ZHC5-F1
#
_entry.id   AF-A0A699ZHC5-F1
#
_cell.length_a   1.000
_cell.length_b   1.000
_cell.length_c   1.000
_cell.angle_alpha   90.00
_cell.angle_beta   90.00
_cell.angle_gamma   90.00
#
_symmetry.space_group_name_H-M   'P 1'
#
loop_
_entity.id
_entity.type
_entity.pdbx_description
1 polymer ?
#
loop_
_entity_poly.entity_id
_entity_poly.type
_entity_poly.pdbx_seq_one_letter_code
_entity_poly.pdbx_strand_id
1 'polypeptide(L)'
;VNKAYDKFEKQLKAAKTSTSNAKQKADKVRETAAKTAAKKNRAAAVDDAGASTANTNQPQKWSDYTVEFHFPEPSELPPPLIQMIDVDFKYPGRDDFGLQGVNIGMDMGSRVAIVGPNGAGK
;
A
#
# COMPACT_ATOMS: atom_id res chain seq x y z
N VAL A 1 7.66 -1.54 3.40
CA VAL A 1 8.92 -2.35 3.44
C VAL A 1 9.46 -2.39 4.86
N ASN A 2 9.51 -3.57 5.47
CA ASN A 2 9.96 -3.76 6.85
C ASN A 2 11.49 -3.95 6.92
N LYS A 3 12.25 -2.85 6.74
CA LYS A 3 13.72 -2.87 6.60
C LYS A 3 14.45 -3.57 7.77
N ALA A 4 13.90 -3.52 8.98
CA ALA A 4 14.50 -4.14 10.15
C ALA A 4 14.35 -5.67 10.13
N TYR A 5 13.18 -6.17 9.71
CA TYR A 5 12.93 -7.59 9.50
C TYR A 5 13.78 -8.14 8.35
N ASP A 6 13.84 -7.44 7.22
CA ASP A 6 14.60 -7.87 6.04
C ASP A 6 16.10 -8.05 6.35
N LYS A 7 16.67 -7.12 7.13
CA LYS A 7 18.07 -7.19 7.57
C LYS A 7 18.32 -8.36 8.52
N PHE A 8 17.39 -8.59 9.45
CA PHE A 8 17.46 -9.72 10.38
C PHE A 8 17.38 -11.06 9.65
N GLU A 9 16.43 -11.20 8.71
CA GLU A 9 16.27 -12.42 7.92
C GLU A 9 17.51 -12.71 7.07
N LYS A 10 18.10 -11.69 6.44
CA LYS A 10 19.33 -11.82 5.65
C LYS A 10 20.51 -12.31 6.50
N GLN A 11 20.67 -11.75 7.71
CA GLN A 11 21.73 -12.17 8.64
C GLN A 11 21.50 -13.58 9.18
N LEU A 12 20.24 -13.94 9.46
CA LEU A 12 19.89 -15.29 9.93
C LEU A 12 20.12 -16.34 8.84
N LYS A 13 19.77 -16.04 7.58
CA LYS A 13 20.07 -16.91 6.43
C LYS A 13 21.58 -17.09 6.24
N ALA A 14 22.34 -16.01 6.23
CA ALA A 14 23.81 -16.07 6.09
C ALA A 14 24.49 -16.85 7.22
N ALA A 15 24.00 -16.74 8.45
CA ALA A 15 24.52 -17.49 9.60
C ALA A 15 24.19 -18.99 9.56
N LYS A 16 23.08 -19.38 8.92
CA LYS A 16 22.67 -20.78 8.76
C LYS A 16 23.40 -21.50 7.62
N THR A 17 23.86 -20.79 6.59
CA THR A 17 24.58 -21.37 5.45
C THR A 17 26.06 -21.66 5.76
N SER A 18 26.63 -21.17 6.87
CA SER A 18 28.04 -21.41 7.21
C SER A 18 28.23 -22.80 7.84
N THR A 19 28.95 -23.70 7.16
CA THR A 19 29.10 -25.12 7.50
C THR A 19 29.75 -25.40 8.88
N SER A 20 30.59 -24.50 9.41
CA SER A 20 31.14 -24.60 10.76
C SER A 20 30.45 -23.62 11.73
N ASN A 21 30.02 -24.13 12.88
CA ASN A 21 29.39 -23.35 13.96
C ASN A 21 28.10 -22.60 13.57
N ALA A 22 27.35 -23.10 12.57
CA ALA A 22 26.08 -22.52 12.09
C ALA A 22 25.10 -22.20 13.24
N LYS A 23 24.99 -23.12 14.20
CA LYS A 23 24.11 -22.99 15.37
C LYS A 23 24.51 -21.81 16.25
N GLN A 24 25.80 -21.72 16.61
CA GLN A 24 26.34 -20.65 17.45
C GLN A 24 26.23 -19.26 16.77
N LYS A 25 26.45 -19.18 15.45
CA LYS A 25 26.31 -17.92 14.71
C LYS A 25 24.85 -17.48 14.59
N ALA A 26 23.92 -18.41 14.36
CA ALA A 26 22.49 -18.12 14.32
C ALA A 26 21.97 -17.64 15.68
N ASP A 27 22.43 -18.25 16.77
CA ASP A 27 22.07 -17.86 18.14
C ASP A 27 22.61 -16.46 18.48
N LYS A 28 23.84 -16.13 18.07
CA LYS A 28 24.42 -14.79 18.23
C LYS A 28 23.66 -13.72 17.43
N VAL A 29 23.17 -14.03 16.23
CA VAL A 29 22.33 -13.10 15.44
C VAL A 29 20.99 -12.85 16.12
N ARG A 30 20.36 -13.89 16.69
CA ARG A 30 19.12 -13.75 17.47
C ARG A 30 19.32 -12.94 18.75
N GLU A 31 20.44 -13.14 19.46
CA GLU A 31 20.77 -12.43 20.69
C GLU A 31 21.07 -10.95 20.45
N THR A 32 21.84 -10.63 19.40
CA THR A 32 22.16 -9.24 19.02
C THR A 32 20.92 -8.47 18.53
N ALA A 33 20.01 -9.13 17.81
CA ALA A 33 18.72 -8.56 17.44
C ALA A 33 17.85 -8.26 18.68
N ALA A 34 17.78 -9.20 19.64
CA ALA A 34 17.04 -9.03 20.89
C ALA A 34 17.58 -7.89 21.77
N LYS A 35 18.91 -7.74 21.86
CA LYS A 35 19.56 -6.63 22.61
C LYS A 35 19.35 -5.27 21.95
N THR A 36 19.38 -5.22 20.61
CA THR A 36 19.14 -3.97 19.86
C THR A 36 17.69 -3.51 19.97
N ALA A 37 16.74 -4.45 19.93
CA ALA A 37 15.32 -4.17 20.16
C ALA A 37 15.03 -3.73 21.61
N ALA A 38 15.66 -4.37 22.61
CA ALA A 38 15.52 -3.98 24.02
C ALA A 38 16.05 -2.55 24.29
N LYS A 39 17.14 -2.13 23.64
CA LYS A 39 17.70 -0.78 23.79
C LYS A 39 16.81 0.30 23.16
N LYS A 40 16.03 -0.05 22.12
CA LYS A 40 15.05 0.84 21.48
C LYS A 40 13.78 1.01 22.32
N ASN A 41 13.31 -0.07 22.98
CA ASN A 41 12.11 -0.04 23.81
C ASN A 41 12.30 0.70 25.15
N ARG A 42 13.55 0.97 25.57
CA ARG A 42 13.84 1.77 26.78
C ARG A 42 13.46 3.25 26.66
N ALA A 43 13.10 3.74 25.47
CA ALA A 43 12.59 5.09 25.23
C ALA A 43 11.05 5.17 25.19
N ALA A 44 10.33 4.04 25.33
CA ALA A 44 8.87 3.97 25.18
C ALA A 44 8.14 3.27 26.34
N ALA A 45 8.79 3.11 27.49
CA ALA A 45 8.21 2.41 28.65
C ALA A 45 7.53 3.38 29.62
N VAL A 46 6.30 3.79 29.31
CA VAL A 46 5.28 4.09 30.32
C VAL A 46 4.03 3.33 29.88
N ASP A 47 3.55 2.47 30.77
CA ASP A 47 2.32 1.67 30.74
C ASP A 47 2.26 0.49 29.75
N ASP A 48 2.61 -0.70 30.23
CA ASP A 48 1.65 -1.82 30.34
C ASP A 48 2.25 -2.95 31.18
N ALA A 49 1.65 -3.20 32.35
CA ALA A 49 2.02 -4.25 33.28
C ALA A 49 1.06 -5.45 33.11
N GLY A 50 1.33 -6.31 32.13
CA GLY A 50 0.50 -7.47 31.81
C GLY A 50 1.30 -8.63 31.22
N ALA A 51 1.82 -9.49 32.11
CA ALA A 51 2.42 -10.81 31.90
C ALA A 51 2.48 -11.43 30.47
N SER A 52 3.70 -11.61 29.94
CA SER A 52 4.11 -12.76 29.08
C SER A 52 5.62 -12.73 28.81
N THR A 53 6.42 -13.08 29.83
CA THR A 53 7.86 -13.35 29.72
C THR A 53 8.09 -14.67 28.97
N ALA A 54 8.11 -14.65 27.63
CA ALA A 54 8.78 -15.69 26.80
C ALA A 54 8.86 -15.42 25.29
N ASN A 55 8.31 -14.34 24.72
CA ASN A 55 8.36 -14.14 23.26
C ASN A 55 9.32 -13.01 22.85
N THR A 56 10.57 -13.44 22.61
CA THR A 56 11.52 -12.94 21.61
C THR A 56 11.35 -11.49 21.12
N ASN A 57 12.25 -10.62 21.61
CA ASN A 57 12.59 -9.29 21.07
C ASN A 57 13.13 -9.31 19.62
N GLN A 58 12.66 -10.21 18.75
CA GLN A 58 13.05 -10.28 17.35
C GLN A 58 12.17 -9.35 16.52
N PRO A 59 12.70 -8.71 15.47
CA PRO A 59 11.88 -7.98 14.51
C PRO A 59 10.81 -8.93 13.95
N GLN A 60 9.55 -8.53 14.01
CA GLN A 60 8.45 -9.28 13.38
C GLN A 60 8.24 -8.79 11.95
N LYS A 61 7.90 -9.70 11.03
CA LYS A 61 7.44 -9.35 9.68
C LYS A 61 6.10 -8.63 9.82
N TRP A 62 5.87 -7.58 9.04
CA TRP A 62 4.51 -7.04 8.94
C TRP A 62 3.64 -8.05 8.18
N SER A 63 2.39 -8.21 8.61
CA SER A 63 1.42 -9.00 7.87
C SER A 63 1.12 -8.29 6.56
N ASP A 64 1.35 -8.98 5.45
CA ASP A 64 0.85 -8.55 4.15
C ASP A 64 -0.69 -8.64 4.20
N TYR A 65 -1.40 -7.57 3.84
CA TYR A 65 -2.87 -7.59 3.74
C TYR A 65 -3.27 -7.26 2.30
N THR A 66 -4.23 -8.01 1.79
CA THR A 66 -4.83 -7.76 0.48
C THR A 66 -6.02 -6.83 0.65
N VAL A 67 -6.05 -5.76 -0.12
CA VAL A 67 -7.24 -4.90 -0.21
C VAL A 67 -8.02 -5.31 -1.45
N GLU A 68 -9.24 -5.77 -1.24
CA GLU A 68 -10.19 -6.05 -2.31
C GLU A 68 -11.26 -4.97 -2.34
N PHE A 69 -11.45 -4.37 -3.52
CA PHE A 69 -12.54 -3.44 -3.77
C PHE A 69 -13.67 -4.19 -4.45
N HIS A 70 -14.79 -4.33 -3.76
CA HIS A 70 -16.00 -4.94 -4.29
C HIS A 70 -17.07 -3.88 -4.49
N PHE A 71 -17.65 -3.86 -5.68
CA PHE A 71 -18.80 -3.03 -6.01
C PHE A 71 -19.99 -3.97 -6.29
N PRO A 72 -21.21 -3.63 -5.83
CA PRO A 72 -22.38 -4.45 -6.10
C PRO A 72 -22.69 -4.48 -7.61
N GLU A 73 -23.27 -5.58 -8.07
CA GLU A 73 -23.70 -5.70 -9.45
C GLU A 73 -24.93 -4.81 -9.70
N PRO A 74 -24.90 -3.93 -10.72
CA PRO A 74 -26.02 -3.05 -11.02
C PRO A 74 -27.16 -3.81 -11.70
N SER A 75 -28.40 -3.34 -11.53
CA SER A 75 -29.54 -3.82 -12.32
C SER A 75 -29.43 -3.40 -13.78
N GLU A 76 -29.91 -4.25 -14.69
CA GLU A 76 -29.94 -3.91 -16.11
C GLU A 76 -30.87 -2.73 -16.42
N LEU A 77 -30.38 -1.82 -17.26
CA LEU A 77 -31.08 -0.62 -17.72
C LEU A 77 -30.98 -0.55 -19.25
N PRO A 78 -32.05 -0.12 -19.94
CA PRO A 78 -32.03 0.02 -21.39
C PRO A 78 -31.09 1.17 -21.83
N PRO A 79 -30.32 1.02 -22.93
CA PRO A 79 -29.50 2.09 -23.51
C PRO A 79 -30.34 3.25 -24.09
N PRO A 80 -29.78 4.49 -24.20
CA PRO A 80 -28.47 4.94 -23.70
C PRO A 80 -28.55 5.42 -22.25
N LEU A 81 -27.51 5.14 -21.44
CA LEU A 81 -27.53 5.53 -20.02
C LEU A 81 -27.13 6.98 -19.81
N ILE A 82 -26.03 7.42 -20.42
CA ILE A 82 -25.53 8.78 -20.29
C ILE A 82 -25.16 9.27 -21.68
N GLN A 83 -25.63 10.45 -22.04
CA GLN A 83 -25.29 11.09 -23.30
C GLN A 83 -25.10 12.59 -23.10
N MET A 84 -24.05 13.13 -23.70
CA MET A 84 -23.75 14.54 -23.87
C MET A 84 -23.68 14.82 -25.36
N ILE A 85 -24.42 15.81 -25.83
CA ILE A 85 -24.48 16.20 -27.24
C ILE A 85 -24.17 17.68 -27.33
N ASP A 86 -23.21 18.03 -28.19
CA ASP A 86 -22.80 19.41 -28.48
C ASP A 86 -22.61 20.27 -27.21
N VAL A 87 -21.97 19.69 -26.20
CA VAL A 87 -21.76 20.36 -24.92
C VAL A 87 -20.57 21.30 -25.00
N ASP A 88 -20.84 22.57 -24.70
CA ASP A 88 -19.85 23.60 -24.47
C ASP A 88 -19.76 23.90 -22.97
N PHE A 89 -18.54 23.94 -22.42
CA PHE A 89 -18.33 24.27 -21.01
C PHE A 89 -17.08 25.12 -20.81
N LYS A 90 -17.22 26.15 -19.97
CA LYS A 90 -16.12 27.02 -19.56
C LYS A 90 -16.38 27.62 -18.18
N TYR A 91 -15.32 27.77 -17.39
CA TYR A 91 -15.41 28.44 -16.09
C TYR A 91 -15.53 29.96 -16.24
N PRO A 92 -16.29 30.64 -15.35
CA PRO A 92 -16.37 32.09 -15.35
C PRO A 92 -14.97 32.74 -15.24
N GLY A 93 -14.68 33.72 -16.09
CA GLY A 93 -13.41 34.46 -16.10
C GLY A 93 -12.22 33.74 -16.75
N ARG A 94 -12.43 32.55 -17.35
CA ARG A 94 -11.39 31.81 -18.09
C ARG A 94 -11.67 31.83 -19.59
N ASP A 95 -11.47 32.98 -20.21
CA ASP A 95 -11.79 33.17 -21.63
C ASP A 95 -10.91 32.40 -22.60
N ASP A 96 -9.74 31.97 -22.13
CA ASP A 96 -8.70 31.28 -22.86
C ASP A 96 -8.94 29.78 -23.02
N PHE A 97 -9.86 29.17 -22.25
CA PHE A 97 -10.02 27.72 -22.24
C PHE A 97 -11.46 27.29 -21.96
N GLY A 98 -11.97 26.36 -22.77
CA GLY A 98 -13.25 25.70 -22.58
C GLY A 98 -13.35 24.45 -23.43
N LEU A 99 -14.19 23.52 -23.00
CA LEU A 99 -14.65 22.40 -23.83
C LEU A 99 -15.68 22.93 -24.81
N GLN A 100 -15.61 22.49 -26.06
CA GLN A 100 -16.55 22.89 -27.12
C GLN A 100 -16.97 21.68 -27.94
N GLY A 101 -18.26 21.57 -28.26
CA GLY A 101 -18.83 20.53 -29.10
C GLY A 101 -18.61 19.11 -28.56
N VAL A 102 -18.61 18.95 -27.24
CA VAL A 102 -18.34 17.64 -26.63
C VAL A 102 -19.52 16.71 -26.82
N ASN A 103 -19.26 15.60 -27.51
CA ASN A 103 -20.20 14.54 -27.78
C ASN A 103 -19.69 13.24 -27.12
N ILE A 104 -20.39 12.76 -26.08
CA ILE A 104 -20.01 11.55 -25.32
C ILE A 104 -21.26 10.71 -25.07
N GLY A 105 -21.18 9.40 -25.29
CA GLY A 105 -22.20 8.42 -24.91
C GLY A 105 -21.58 7.32 -24.06
N MET A 106 -22.29 6.85 -23.05
CA MET A 106 -21.89 5.72 -22.20
C MET A 106 -23.06 4.77 -21.97
N ASP A 107 -22.77 3.48 -22.11
CA ASP A 107 -23.69 2.37 -21.91
C ASP A 107 -23.23 1.43 -20.79
N MET A 108 -24.09 0.49 -20.39
CA MET A 108 -23.71 -0.57 -19.45
C MET A 108 -22.47 -1.32 -19.94
N GLY A 109 -21.45 -1.44 -19.08
CA GLY A 109 -20.20 -2.14 -19.39
C GLY A 109 -19.15 -1.30 -20.13
N SER A 110 -19.44 -0.04 -20.47
CA SER A 110 -18.47 0.88 -21.05
C SER A 110 -17.28 1.11 -20.11
N ARG A 111 -16.06 0.95 -20.62
CA ARG A 111 -14.81 1.25 -19.91
C ARG A 111 -14.10 2.38 -20.62
N VAL A 112 -14.10 3.56 -20.00
CA VAL A 112 -13.59 4.79 -20.60
C VAL A 112 -12.42 5.31 -19.78
N ALA A 113 -11.35 5.73 -20.45
CA ALA A 113 -10.23 6.43 -19.85
C ALA A 113 -10.08 7.79 -20.54
N ILE A 114 -10.10 8.86 -19.76
CA ILE A 114 -9.89 10.23 -20.26
C ILE A 114 -8.42 10.58 -20.04
N VAL A 115 -7.72 10.94 -21.12
CA VAL A 115 -6.28 11.22 -21.12
C VAL A 115 -5.97 12.55 -21.82
N GLY A 116 -4.79 13.10 -21.56
CA GLY A 116 -4.44 14.46 -21.97
C GLY A 116 -3.53 15.16 -20.96
N PRO A 117 -2.92 16.31 -21.31
CA PRO A 117 -2.02 17.04 -20.44
C PRO A 117 -2.75 17.67 -19.23
N ASN A 118 -1.99 18.13 -18.23
CA ASN A 118 -2.56 18.86 -17.09
C ASN A 118 -3.19 20.16 -17.57
N GLY A 119 -4.38 20.48 -17.06
CA GLY A 119 -5.14 21.66 -17.48
C GLY A 119 -5.97 21.48 -18.76
N ALA A 120 -5.98 20.29 -19.39
CA ALA A 120 -6.73 20.03 -20.62
C ALA A 120 -8.24 19.80 -20.44
N GLY A 121 -8.77 19.87 -19.22
CA GLY A 121 -10.20 19.65 -18.95
C GLY A 121 -10.64 18.18 -18.99
N LYS A 122 -9.72 17.26 -18.68
CA LYS A 122 -10.08 15.88 -18.31
C LYS A 122 -10.89 15.84 -17.02
#